data_AF-A0A4Z1G8Z7-F1
#
_entry.id   AF-A0A4Z1G8Z7-F1
#
_cell.length_a   1.000
_cell.length_b   1.000
_cell.length_c   1.000
_cell.angle_alpha   90.00
_cell.angle_beta   90.00
_cell.angle_gamma   90.00
#
_symmetry.space_group_name_H-M   'P 1'
#
loop_
_entity.id
_entity.type
_entity.pdbx_description
1 polymer ?
#
loop_
_entity_poly.entity_id
_entity_poly.type
_entity_poly.pdbx_seq_one_letter_code
_entity_poly.pdbx_strand_id
1 'polypeptide(L)'
;MGSLLKHISANEIATVQFLKWTDLYTHEKPFQMFLEINTESNEQRTSNLQFEEKSIAVENIRGYEHLFELDKHGFIIRPFPSAPSCLRDIKRETVISSYFPAVDKLLRQELEGVDRTFLLDWRVRSADPVHHENKTTINLLDLTSRLKPANAAHIDQSPLASVKYVLREFPDEADYLLSGRVRIVKYYSPILGYACNAMTEFADHMLHQVSGYHFFMPSKIGL
;
A
#
# COMPACT_ATOMS: atom_id res chain seq x y z
N MET A 1 -28.97 -2.27 -7.85
CA MET A 1 -27.83 -1.79 -7.03
C MET A 1 -27.95 -0.33 -6.56
N GLY A 2 -29.04 0.41 -6.83
CA GLY A 2 -29.16 1.84 -6.45
C GLY A 2 -29.86 2.15 -5.11
N SER A 3 -30.02 1.19 -4.19
CA SER A 3 -30.86 1.35 -2.99
C SER A 3 -30.16 1.12 -1.64
N LEU A 4 -28.91 0.66 -1.62
CA LEU A 4 -28.22 0.32 -0.36
C LEU A 4 -27.36 1.45 0.23
N LEU A 5 -27.19 2.57 -0.48
CA LEU A 5 -26.28 3.66 -0.07
C LEU A 5 -26.99 4.87 0.58
N LYS A 6 -28.31 4.83 0.81
CA LYS A 6 -29.09 6.00 1.27
C LYS A 6 -28.90 6.39 2.75
N HIS A 7 -28.12 5.66 3.54
CA HIS A 7 -27.92 5.93 4.96
C HIS A 7 -26.44 6.05 5.38
N ILE A 8 -25.53 6.27 4.43
CA ILE A 8 -24.17 6.69 4.74
C ILE A 8 -24.24 8.19 5.08
N SER A 9 -23.57 8.60 6.16
CA SER A 9 -23.51 10.00 6.61
C SER A 9 -23.13 10.93 5.46
N ALA A 10 -23.62 12.18 5.50
CA ALA A 10 -23.36 13.19 4.46
C ALA A 10 -21.90 13.17 3.97
N ASN A 11 -21.72 13.12 2.65
CA ASN A 11 -20.42 13.09 2.02
C ASN A 11 -19.61 14.32 2.47
N GLU A 12 -18.41 14.09 2.99
CA GLU A 12 -17.45 15.16 3.25
C GLU A 12 -16.75 15.52 1.94
N ILE A 13 -16.43 16.79 1.74
CA ILE A 13 -15.61 17.20 0.60
C ILE A 13 -14.17 17.30 1.05
N ALA A 14 -13.30 16.49 0.46
CA ALA A 14 -11.86 16.53 0.70
C ALA A 14 -11.13 17.06 -0.55
N THR A 15 -10.03 17.78 -0.32
CA THR A 15 -9.13 18.18 -1.40
C THR A 15 -7.99 17.17 -1.51
N VAL A 16 -7.80 16.60 -2.69
CA VAL A 16 -6.74 15.62 -2.96
C VAL A 16 -5.88 16.10 -4.12
N GLN A 17 -4.56 15.94 -3.99
CA GLN A 17 -3.59 16.23 -5.04
C GLN A 17 -3.47 15.05 -6.00
N PHE A 18 -3.68 15.31 -7.29
CA PHE A 18 -3.49 14.34 -8.37
C PHE A 18 -2.34 14.78 -9.26
N LEU A 19 -1.63 13.82 -9.87
CA LEU A 19 -0.65 14.14 -10.91
C LEU A 19 -1.36 14.85 -12.07
N LYS A 20 -0.91 16.06 -12.40
CA LYS A 20 -1.39 16.82 -13.54
C LYS A 20 -0.74 16.29 -14.81
N TRP A 21 -1.54 15.74 -15.72
CA TRP A 21 -1.06 15.30 -17.02
C TRP A 21 -0.64 16.51 -17.87
N THR A 22 0.54 16.44 -18.47
CA THR A 22 1.08 17.49 -19.36
C THR A 22 1.74 16.85 -20.58
N ASP A 23 1.86 17.61 -21.66
CA ASP A 23 2.50 17.13 -22.90
C ASP A 23 3.97 16.74 -22.70
N LEU A 24 4.63 17.25 -21.64
CA LEU A 24 5.96 16.82 -21.24
C LEU A 24 6.06 15.30 -21.11
N TYR A 25 5.02 14.65 -20.58
CA TYR A 25 5.03 13.21 -20.31
C TYR A 25 4.95 12.33 -21.56
N THR A 26 4.68 12.93 -22.72
CA THR A 26 4.75 12.23 -24.01
C THR A 26 6.18 12.04 -24.51
N HIS A 27 7.12 12.86 -24.00
CA HIS A 27 8.52 12.87 -24.42
C HIS A 27 9.49 12.60 -23.27
N GLU A 28 9.08 12.82 -22.02
CA GLU A 28 9.90 12.63 -20.83
C GLU A 28 9.11 11.88 -19.75
N LYS A 29 9.66 10.77 -19.23
CA LYS A 29 8.95 10.00 -18.20
C LYS A 29 8.77 10.83 -16.92
N PRO A 30 7.60 10.78 -16.26
CA PRO A 30 7.44 11.33 -14.92
C PRO A 30 8.47 10.72 -13.95
N PHE A 31 9.16 11.56 -13.18
CA PHE A 31 10.14 11.11 -12.19
C PHE A 31 10.19 12.01 -10.96
N GLN A 32 10.56 11.41 -9.85
CA GLN A 32 10.95 12.08 -8.61
C GLN A 32 12.14 11.32 -8.02
N MET A 33 13.18 12.04 -7.66
CA MET A 33 14.40 11.50 -7.09
C MET A 33 14.45 11.76 -5.59
N PHE A 34 14.79 10.71 -4.85
CA PHE A 34 14.96 10.73 -3.39
C PHE A 34 16.43 10.61 -2.97
N LEU A 35 17.34 10.78 -3.94
CA LEU A 35 18.78 10.71 -3.76
C LEU A 35 19.38 12.06 -4.12
N GLU A 36 20.51 12.39 -3.49
CA GLU A 36 21.30 13.55 -3.86
C GLU A 36 21.86 13.36 -5.28
N ILE A 37 21.76 14.42 -6.09
CA ILE A 37 22.28 14.43 -7.44
C ILE A 37 23.77 14.77 -7.36
N ASN A 38 24.59 14.07 -8.14
CA ASN A 38 25.97 14.46 -8.31
C ASN A 38 26.05 15.92 -8.81
N THR A 39 26.79 16.76 -8.10
CA THR A 39 26.98 18.18 -8.42
C THR A 39 27.59 18.42 -9.80
N GLU A 40 28.26 17.42 -10.38
CA GLU A 40 28.84 17.47 -11.73
C GLU A 40 27.85 17.09 -12.85
N SER A 41 26.63 16.66 -12.51
CA SER A 41 25.60 16.33 -13.50
C SER A 41 25.10 17.58 -14.22
N ASN A 42 24.94 17.50 -15.54
CA ASN A 42 24.30 18.56 -16.33
C ASN A 42 22.79 18.69 -16.05
N GLU A 43 22.17 17.66 -15.49
CA GLU A 43 20.77 17.65 -15.06
C GLU A 43 20.70 17.66 -13.54
N GLN A 44 19.98 18.63 -12.99
CA GLN A 44 19.87 18.89 -11.54
C GLN A 44 18.41 18.87 -11.07
N ARG A 45 17.44 18.62 -11.95
CA ARG A 45 16.03 18.43 -11.57
C ARG A 45 15.91 17.18 -10.71
N THR A 46 15.37 17.33 -9.51
CA THR A 46 14.99 16.21 -8.64
C THR A 46 13.58 15.69 -8.94
N SER A 47 12.80 16.38 -9.77
CA SER A 47 11.47 15.95 -10.18
C SER A 47 11.02 16.70 -11.43
N ASN A 48 10.16 16.09 -12.23
CA ASN A 48 9.37 16.77 -13.26
C ASN A 48 7.86 16.68 -13.01
N LEU A 49 7.45 16.19 -11.83
CA LEU A 49 6.05 16.01 -11.47
C LEU A 49 5.36 17.35 -11.21
N GLN A 50 4.19 17.52 -11.81
CA GLN A 50 3.26 18.60 -11.51
C GLN A 50 1.98 18.02 -10.92
N PHE A 51 1.39 18.70 -9.94
CA PHE A 51 0.17 18.26 -9.27
C PHE A 51 -0.95 19.29 -9.46
N GLU A 52 -2.19 18.80 -9.43
CA GLU A 52 -3.41 19.60 -9.40
C GLU A 52 -4.29 19.14 -8.24
N GLU A 53 -4.97 20.09 -7.60
CA GLU A 53 -5.91 19.80 -6.51
C GLU A 53 -7.31 19.58 -7.07
N LYS A 54 -7.97 18.54 -6.59
CA LYS A 54 -9.37 18.24 -6.92
C LYS A 54 -10.16 18.02 -5.65
N SER A 55 -11.34 18.62 -5.59
CA SER A 55 -12.33 18.32 -4.57
C SER A 55 -13.03 17.01 -4.91
N ILE A 56 -13.00 16.06 -3.97
CA ILE A 56 -13.67 14.76 -4.09
C ILE A 56 -14.64 14.57 -2.93
N ALA A 57 -15.72 13.84 -3.20
CA ALA A 57 -16.60 13.36 -2.15
C ALA A 57 -15.93 12.17 -1.43
N VAL A 58 -15.91 12.21 -0.11
CA VAL A 58 -15.41 11.15 0.76
C VAL A 58 -16.54 10.68 1.66
N GLU A 59 -16.71 9.37 1.70
CA GLU A 59 -17.76 8.72 2.48
C GLU A 59 -17.16 8.02 3.71
N ASN A 60 -17.78 8.24 4.87
CA ASN A 60 -17.40 7.53 6.09
C ASN A 60 -18.02 6.14 6.08
N ILE A 61 -17.16 5.12 6.03
CA ILE A 61 -17.55 3.71 5.93
C ILE A 61 -17.61 2.99 7.29
N ARG A 62 -17.43 3.71 8.42
CA ARG A 62 -17.49 3.10 9.75
C ARG A 62 -18.85 2.48 10.03
N GLY A 63 -18.85 1.23 10.48
CA GLY A 63 -20.06 0.41 10.70
C GLY A 63 -20.57 -0.30 9.44
N TYR A 64 -20.00 -0.01 8.28
CA TYR A 64 -20.36 -0.59 6.98
C TYR A 64 -19.21 -1.38 6.35
N GLU A 65 -18.18 -1.71 7.12
CA GLU A 65 -16.96 -2.39 6.65
C GLU A 65 -17.25 -3.75 5.99
N HIS A 66 -18.29 -4.44 6.47
CA HIS A 66 -18.74 -5.74 5.95
C HIS A 66 -19.31 -5.68 4.53
N LEU A 67 -19.62 -4.48 4.00
CA LEU A 67 -20.10 -4.30 2.64
C LEU A 67 -18.98 -4.31 1.60
N PHE A 68 -17.73 -4.18 2.05
CA PHE A 68 -16.56 -4.10 1.16
C PHE A 68 -15.91 -5.47 1.01
N GLU A 69 -15.49 -5.74 -0.22
CA GLU A 69 -14.92 -7.01 -0.66
C GLU A 69 -13.81 -6.70 -1.64
N LEU A 70 -12.68 -7.42 -1.53
CA LEU A 70 -11.45 -7.10 -2.25
C LEU A 70 -11.64 -7.15 -3.77
N ASP A 71 -12.30 -8.18 -4.31
CA ASP A 71 -12.49 -8.34 -5.76
C ASP A 71 -13.56 -7.40 -6.36
N LYS A 72 -14.43 -6.81 -5.53
CA LYS A 72 -15.47 -5.88 -5.99
C LYS A 72 -15.06 -4.41 -5.85
N HIS A 73 -14.39 -4.08 -4.74
CA HIS A 73 -14.12 -2.69 -4.35
C HIS A 73 -12.63 -2.34 -4.43
N GLY A 74 -11.74 -3.33 -4.63
CA GLY A 74 -10.30 -3.14 -4.56
C GLY A 74 -9.78 -3.02 -3.13
N PHE A 75 -10.64 -3.07 -2.11
CA PHE A 75 -10.22 -3.13 -0.72
C PHE A 75 -11.20 -3.92 0.16
N ILE A 76 -10.71 -4.36 1.31
CA ILE A 76 -11.51 -5.00 2.35
C ILE A 76 -10.98 -4.64 3.72
N ILE A 77 -11.88 -4.54 4.69
CA ILE A 77 -11.58 -4.07 6.03
C ILE A 77 -11.91 -5.16 7.04
N ARG A 78 -10.95 -5.55 7.87
CA ARG A 78 -11.09 -6.65 8.83
C ARG A 78 -10.50 -6.32 10.20
N PRO A 79 -11.06 -6.87 11.29
CA PRO A 79 -10.37 -6.85 12.57
C PRO A 79 -9.08 -7.65 12.45
N PHE A 80 -7.98 -7.17 13.05
CA PHE A 80 -6.74 -7.93 13.12
C PHE A 80 -6.52 -8.46 14.55
N PRO A 81 -6.89 -9.72 14.82
CA PRO A 81 -6.91 -10.26 16.19
C PRO A 81 -5.53 -10.64 16.73
N SER A 82 -4.46 -10.55 15.94
CA SER A 82 -3.23 -11.33 16.19
C SER A 82 -1.89 -10.58 16.19
N ALA A 83 -1.86 -9.24 16.10
CA ALA A 83 -0.64 -8.52 16.46
C ALA A 83 -0.67 -8.14 17.94
N PRO A 84 0.49 -8.09 18.64
CA PRO A 84 0.65 -7.15 19.75
C PRO A 84 0.52 -5.75 19.14
N SER A 85 -0.72 -5.31 18.95
CA SER A 85 -1.06 -4.16 18.11
C SER A 85 -0.56 -2.83 18.68
N CYS A 86 -0.02 -2.86 19.89
CA CYS A 86 0.82 -1.82 20.48
C CYS A 86 2.30 -2.19 20.37
N LEU A 87 2.87 -2.18 19.16
CA LEU A 87 4.33 -2.28 18.99
C LEU A 87 4.96 -0.95 19.39
N ARG A 88 5.14 -0.73 20.70
CA ARG A 88 5.79 0.48 21.24
C ARG A 88 7.21 0.62 20.68
N ASP A 89 7.91 -0.51 20.59
CA ASP A 89 9.24 -0.62 19.99
C ASP A 89 9.18 -1.49 18.74
N ILE A 90 9.08 -0.86 17.56
CA ILE A 90 9.05 -1.57 16.29
C ILE A 90 10.48 -1.98 15.91
N LYS A 91 10.78 -3.27 16.05
CA LYS A 91 12.04 -3.87 15.60
C LYS A 91 11.79 -4.74 14.37
N ARG A 92 12.75 -4.77 13.45
CA ARG A 92 12.71 -5.57 12.22
C ARG A 92 12.42 -7.05 12.52
N GLU A 93 13.07 -7.58 13.54
CA GLU A 93 12.96 -8.98 13.95
C GLU A 93 11.53 -9.31 14.38
N THR A 94 10.90 -8.43 15.18
CA THR A 94 9.50 -8.58 15.61
C THR A 94 8.53 -8.51 14.43
N VAL A 95 8.78 -7.60 13.47
CA VAL A 95 7.95 -7.50 12.26
C VAL A 95 8.02 -8.78 11.45
N ILE A 96 9.22 -9.31 11.22
CA ILE A 96 9.42 -10.51 10.40
C ILE A 96 8.91 -11.77 11.12
N SER A 97 9.21 -11.93 12.41
CA SER A 97 8.94 -13.19 13.14
C SER A 97 7.51 -13.31 13.67
N SER A 98 6.82 -12.19 13.91
CA SER A 98 5.51 -12.20 14.58
C SER A 98 4.43 -11.53 13.73
N TYR A 99 4.70 -10.33 13.24
CA TYR A 99 3.70 -9.56 12.52
C TYR A 99 3.41 -10.16 11.15
N PHE A 100 4.43 -10.49 10.37
CA PHE A 100 4.24 -11.04 9.03
C PHE A 100 3.49 -12.39 9.03
N PRO A 101 3.81 -13.38 9.89
CA PRO A 101 3.02 -14.61 9.99
C PRO A 101 1.54 -14.38 10.36
N ALA A 102 1.25 -13.39 11.21
CA ALA A 102 -0.12 -13.06 11.56
C ALA A 102 -0.88 -12.46 10.35
N VAL A 103 -0.22 -11.60 9.58
CA VAL A 103 -0.75 -11.02 8.33
C VAL A 103 -0.97 -12.12 7.28
N ASP A 104 0.02 -12.99 7.07
CA ASP A 104 -0.07 -14.14 6.16
C ASP A 104 -1.29 -15.02 6.47
N LYS A 105 -1.49 -15.34 7.75
CA LYS A 105 -2.63 -16.12 8.22
C LYS A 105 -3.95 -15.44 7.88
N LEU A 106 -4.09 -14.13 8.16
CA LEU A 106 -5.31 -13.40 7.86
C LEU A 106 -5.59 -13.38 6.34
N LEU A 107 -4.56 -13.18 5.52
CA LEU A 107 -4.74 -13.17 4.07
C LEU A 107 -5.15 -14.52 3.52
N ARG A 108 -4.55 -15.60 3.99
CA ARG A 108 -4.99 -16.96 3.62
C ARG A 108 -6.42 -17.29 4.08
N GLN A 109 -6.96 -16.57 5.08
CA GLN A 109 -8.36 -16.69 5.50
C GLN A 109 -9.30 -15.87 4.62
N GLU A 110 -8.90 -14.66 4.21
CA GLU A 110 -9.73 -13.78 3.38
C GLU A 110 -9.65 -14.11 1.88
N LEU A 111 -8.60 -14.79 1.45
CA LEU A 111 -8.31 -15.11 0.07
C LEU A 111 -8.41 -16.61 -0.17
N GLU A 112 -9.27 -16.99 -1.11
CA GLU A 112 -9.41 -18.39 -1.51
C GLU A 112 -8.26 -18.81 -2.45
N GLY A 113 -7.78 -20.05 -2.30
CA GLY A 113 -6.81 -20.63 -3.24
C GLY A 113 -5.40 -20.01 -3.19
N VAL A 114 -4.99 -19.45 -2.05
CA VAL A 114 -3.63 -18.94 -1.87
C VAL A 114 -2.63 -20.09 -1.80
N ASP A 115 -1.84 -20.27 -2.85
CA ASP A 115 -0.72 -21.22 -2.87
C ASP A 115 0.47 -20.65 -2.09
N ARG A 116 0.94 -19.46 -2.48
CA ARG A 116 2.14 -18.85 -1.91
C ARG A 116 1.93 -17.40 -1.50
N THR A 117 2.64 -16.99 -0.47
CA THR A 117 2.69 -15.62 0.01
C THR A 117 4.14 -15.18 0.10
N PHE A 118 4.39 -13.89 -0.14
CA PHE A 118 5.74 -13.35 -0.15
C PHE A 118 5.74 -11.91 0.36
N LEU A 119 6.67 -11.63 1.26
CA LEU A 119 6.87 -10.26 1.74
C LEU A 119 7.79 -9.52 0.76
N LEU A 120 7.23 -8.64 -0.07
CA LEU A 120 8.06 -7.81 -0.95
C LEU A 120 8.74 -6.67 -0.18
N ASP A 121 7.96 -5.87 0.56
CA ASP A 121 8.47 -4.70 1.27
C ASP A 121 7.63 -4.41 2.52
N TRP A 122 8.24 -3.76 3.50
CA TRP A 122 7.51 -3.23 4.65
C TRP A 122 8.16 -1.94 5.16
N ARG A 123 7.32 -1.03 5.62
CA ARG A 123 7.74 0.28 6.13
C ARG A 123 6.90 0.75 7.29
N VAL A 124 7.56 1.33 8.29
CA VAL A 124 6.86 2.09 9.33
C VAL A 124 6.56 3.50 8.84
N ARG A 125 5.33 3.95 9.06
CA ARG A 125 4.89 5.31 8.72
C ARG A 125 4.27 6.01 9.91
N SER A 126 4.34 7.32 9.92
CA SER A 126 3.62 8.15 10.88
C SER A 126 3.26 9.50 10.29
N ALA A 127 2.05 9.96 10.58
CA ALA A 127 1.61 11.32 10.31
C ALA A 127 1.95 12.30 11.46
N ASP A 128 2.41 11.79 12.62
CA ASP A 128 2.74 12.62 13.77
C ASP A 128 3.97 13.50 13.47
N PRO A 129 3.84 14.85 13.51
CA PRO A 129 4.93 15.78 13.24
C PRO A 129 6.16 15.56 14.13
N VAL A 130 5.97 15.11 15.38
CA VAL A 130 7.06 14.88 16.36
C VAL A 130 8.09 13.87 15.83
N HIS A 131 7.66 12.89 15.02
CA HIS A 131 8.57 11.90 14.45
C HIS A 131 9.41 12.40 13.27
N HIS A 132 9.11 13.61 12.78
CA HIS A 132 9.73 14.22 11.61
C HIS A 132 10.45 15.53 11.93
N GLU A 133 10.30 16.03 13.16
CA GLU A 133 10.95 17.24 13.61
C GLU A 133 12.48 17.10 13.50
N ASN A 134 13.13 18.15 12.97
CA ASN A 134 14.59 18.23 12.80
C ASN A 134 15.25 17.15 11.90
N LYS A 135 14.47 16.38 11.12
CA LYS A 135 15.02 15.45 10.12
C LYS A 135 15.15 16.11 8.75
N THR A 136 16.38 16.37 8.33
CA THR A 136 16.70 16.86 6.97
C THR A 136 17.06 15.74 6.00
N THR A 137 17.52 14.60 6.52
CA THR A 137 17.90 13.41 5.74
C THR A 137 17.22 12.16 6.30
N ILE A 138 17.01 11.17 5.42
CA ILE A 138 16.32 9.93 5.74
C ILE A 138 17.16 8.76 5.23
N ASN A 139 17.47 7.81 6.10
CA ASN A 139 18.05 6.54 5.69
C ASN A 139 16.96 5.63 5.11
N LEU A 140 16.91 5.50 3.78
CA LEU A 140 15.95 4.63 3.10
C LEU A 140 16.19 3.13 3.32
N LEU A 141 17.31 2.71 3.91
CA LEU A 141 17.58 1.31 4.26
C LEU A 141 17.04 0.94 5.64
N ASP A 142 16.80 1.93 6.49
CA ASP A 142 16.15 1.73 7.78
C ASP A 142 14.62 1.67 7.60
N LEU A 143 14.09 0.44 7.52
CA LEU A 143 12.66 0.19 7.38
C LEU A 143 11.84 0.56 8.63
N THR A 144 12.50 0.76 9.78
CA THR A 144 11.86 1.12 11.05
C THR A 144 11.76 2.64 11.24
N SER A 145 12.53 3.42 10.48
CA SER A 145 12.40 4.87 10.44
C SER A 145 11.00 5.27 9.96
N ARG A 146 10.34 6.14 10.74
CA ARG A 146 8.97 6.58 10.47
C ARG A 146 8.98 7.57 9.32
N LEU A 147 8.47 7.15 8.16
CA LEU A 147 8.28 8.04 7.01
C LEU A 147 6.92 8.72 7.06
N LYS A 148 6.84 9.92 6.48
CA LYS A 148 5.56 10.60 6.25
C LYS A 148 4.70 9.77 5.26
N PRO A 149 3.37 9.82 5.39
CA PRO A 149 2.51 9.34 4.32
C PRO A 149 2.75 10.15 3.03
N ALA A 150 2.46 9.55 1.88
CA ALA A 150 2.39 10.31 0.64
C ALA A 150 1.16 11.22 0.65
N ASN A 151 1.30 12.44 0.13
CA ASN A 151 0.26 13.47 0.16
C ASN A 151 -0.54 13.59 -1.15
N ALA A 152 -0.08 12.91 -2.20
CA ALA A 152 -0.73 12.89 -3.50
C ALA A 152 -1.29 11.51 -3.80
N ALA A 153 -2.43 11.48 -4.48
CA ALA A 153 -3.02 10.27 -5.02
C ALA A 153 -2.04 9.63 -6.03
N HIS A 154 -1.72 8.37 -5.80
CA HIS A 154 -0.84 7.57 -6.63
C HIS A 154 -1.25 6.10 -6.63
N ILE A 155 -0.76 5.38 -7.64
CA ILE A 155 -0.82 3.93 -7.70
C ILE A 155 0.61 3.42 -7.56
N ASP A 156 0.92 2.71 -6.47
CA ASP A 156 2.30 2.28 -6.18
C ASP A 156 2.80 1.23 -7.18
N GLN A 157 1.90 0.42 -7.74
CA GLN A 157 2.26 -0.75 -8.54
C GLN A 157 1.37 -0.85 -9.77
N SER A 158 1.97 -1.21 -10.90
CA SER A 158 1.22 -1.55 -12.12
C SER A 158 0.99 -3.06 -12.21
N PRO A 159 0.01 -3.52 -13.00
CA PRO A 159 -0.17 -4.96 -13.25
C PRO A 159 1.09 -5.64 -13.78
N LEU A 160 1.88 -4.97 -14.63
CA LEU A 160 3.15 -5.51 -15.12
C LEU A 160 4.20 -5.66 -14.02
N ALA A 161 4.13 -4.87 -12.94
CA ALA A 161 5.05 -4.98 -11.83
C ALA A 161 4.92 -6.34 -11.13
N SER A 162 3.71 -6.89 -10.99
CA SER A 162 3.51 -8.20 -10.34
C SER A 162 4.27 -9.31 -11.09
N VAL A 163 4.16 -9.34 -12.42
CA VAL A 163 4.89 -10.29 -13.28
C VAL A 163 6.40 -10.11 -13.14
N LYS A 164 6.89 -8.86 -13.16
CA LYS A 164 8.32 -8.56 -13.00
C LYS A 164 8.85 -9.03 -11.64
N TYR A 165 8.08 -8.89 -10.57
CA TYR A 165 8.47 -9.40 -9.26
C TYR A 165 8.57 -10.92 -9.26
N VAL A 166 7.63 -11.64 -9.88
CA VAL A 166 7.71 -13.10 -9.99
C VAL A 166 8.98 -13.53 -10.71
N LEU A 167 9.24 -12.96 -11.88
CA LEU A 167 10.43 -13.30 -12.69
C LEU A 167 11.74 -12.99 -11.98
N ARG A 168 11.76 -11.96 -11.12
CA ARG A 168 12.97 -11.52 -10.41
C ARG A 168 13.23 -12.34 -9.15
N GLU A 169 12.21 -12.58 -8.34
CA GLU A 169 12.35 -13.22 -7.02
C GLU A 169 12.25 -14.74 -7.10
N PHE A 170 11.57 -15.27 -8.12
CA PHE A 170 11.30 -16.70 -8.30
C PHE A 170 11.60 -17.16 -9.75
N PRO A 171 12.81 -16.93 -10.28
CA PRO A 171 13.11 -17.23 -11.68
C PRO A 171 12.87 -18.70 -12.05
N ASP A 172 13.20 -19.63 -11.14
CA ASP A 172 13.09 -21.07 -11.38
C ASP A 172 11.64 -21.60 -11.30
N GLU A 173 10.75 -20.85 -10.63
CA GLU A 173 9.34 -21.23 -10.44
C GLU A 173 8.38 -20.32 -11.21
N ALA A 174 8.92 -19.40 -12.01
CA ALA A 174 8.16 -18.34 -12.64
C ALA A 174 7.03 -18.89 -13.53
N ASP A 175 7.33 -19.88 -14.38
CA ASP A 175 6.33 -20.49 -15.28
C ASP A 175 5.15 -21.09 -14.50
N TYR A 176 5.43 -21.75 -13.37
CA TYR A 176 4.40 -22.30 -12.50
C TYR A 176 3.57 -21.19 -11.84
N LEU A 177 4.24 -20.21 -11.21
CA LEU A 177 3.55 -19.13 -10.48
C LEU A 177 2.74 -18.22 -11.42
N LEU A 178 3.25 -17.94 -12.63
CA LEU A 178 2.59 -17.13 -13.65
C LEU A 178 1.48 -17.88 -14.40
N SER A 179 1.40 -19.21 -14.26
CA SER A 179 0.24 -19.97 -14.75
C SER A 179 -1.04 -19.69 -13.93
N GLY A 180 -0.89 -19.02 -12.78
CA GLY A 180 -1.96 -18.58 -11.89
C GLY A 180 -2.26 -17.08 -11.94
N ARG A 181 -3.18 -16.65 -11.08
CA ARG A 181 -3.40 -15.24 -10.73
C ARG A 181 -2.28 -14.75 -9.79
N VAL A 182 -1.66 -13.63 -10.12
CA VAL A 182 -0.67 -12.98 -9.23
C VAL A 182 -1.25 -11.67 -8.74
N ARG A 183 -1.23 -11.44 -7.42
CA ARG A 183 -1.79 -10.23 -6.79
C ARG A 183 -0.75 -9.51 -5.95
N ILE A 184 -0.81 -8.18 -6.00
CA ILE A 184 -0.11 -7.33 -5.05
C ILE A 184 -1.16 -6.75 -4.12
N VAL A 185 -1.11 -7.11 -2.84
CA VAL A 185 -2.12 -6.66 -1.86
C VAL A 185 -1.43 -5.90 -0.76
N LYS A 186 -1.66 -4.61 -0.71
CA LYS A 186 -1.17 -3.78 0.38
C LYS A 186 -1.98 -4.09 1.63
N TYR A 187 -1.32 -4.07 2.78
CA TYR A 187 -1.99 -4.28 4.06
C TYR A 187 -1.62 -3.16 5.02
N TYR A 188 -2.63 -2.48 5.51
CA TYR A 188 -2.54 -1.33 6.38
C TYR A 188 -3.11 -1.66 7.75
N SER A 189 -2.26 -1.51 8.77
CA SER A 189 -2.70 -1.59 10.17
C SER A 189 -2.19 -0.39 10.95
N PRO A 190 -3.01 0.18 11.84
CA PRO A 190 -2.50 0.95 12.94
C PRO A 190 -1.64 0.03 13.84
N ILE A 191 -0.48 0.53 14.24
CA ILE A 191 0.50 -0.20 15.07
C ILE A 191 0.85 0.57 16.36
N LEU A 192 0.26 1.75 16.55
CA LEU A 192 0.42 2.64 17.70
C LEU A 192 -0.85 3.43 17.99
N GLY A 193 -1.07 3.77 19.27
CA GLY A 193 -2.11 4.69 19.75
C GLY A 193 -3.45 4.02 20.14
N TYR A 194 -4.47 4.83 20.39
CA TYR A 194 -5.82 4.33 20.77
C TYR A 194 -6.49 3.50 19.66
N ALA A 195 -5.97 3.58 18.43
CA ALA A 195 -6.43 2.84 17.27
C ALA A 195 -5.78 1.44 17.13
N CYS A 196 -4.97 0.97 18.09
CA CYS A 196 -4.35 -0.35 18.02
C CYS A 196 -5.36 -1.52 17.97
N ASN A 197 -6.64 -1.28 18.30
CA ASN A 197 -7.70 -2.29 18.16
C ASN A 197 -8.58 -2.05 16.92
N ALA A 198 -8.18 -1.14 16.04
CA ALA A 198 -8.98 -0.75 14.88
C ALA A 198 -8.76 -1.70 13.69
N MET A 199 -9.74 -1.66 12.79
CA MET A 199 -9.76 -2.46 11.58
C MET A 199 -8.55 -2.17 10.69
N THR A 200 -8.10 -3.20 9.99
CA THR A 200 -7.02 -3.14 9.03
C THR A 200 -7.59 -3.21 7.62
N GLU A 201 -6.93 -2.54 6.69
CA GLU A 201 -7.34 -2.47 5.30
C GLU A 201 -6.39 -3.28 4.44
N PHE A 202 -6.95 -4.15 3.61
CA PHE A 202 -6.25 -4.74 2.48
C PHE A 202 -6.68 -4.00 1.22
N ALA A 203 -5.73 -3.57 0.40
CA ALA A 203 -6.02 -2.92 -0.87
C ALA A 203 -5.31 -3.63 -2.02
N ASP A 204 -6.08 -4.06 -3.01
CA ASP A 204 -5.65 -4.47 -4.35
C ASP A 204 -5.67 -3.21 -5.22
N HIS A 205 -4.50 -2.63 -5.44
CA HIS A 205 -4.30 -1.36 -6.17
C HIS A 205 -5.26 -0.21 -5.79
N MET A 206 -5.04 0.49 -4.66
CA MET A 206 -5.20 1.95 -4.42
C MET A 206 -4.92 2.32 -2.93
N LEU A 207 -4.14 3.40 -2.71
CA LEU A 207 -3.98 4.36 -1.57
C LEU A 207 -3.88 3.98 -0.05
N HIS A 208 -2.67 4.26 0.52
CA HIS A 208 -2.17 4.65 1.89
C HIS A 208 -2.52 3.90 3.22
N GLN A 209 -1.63 3.50 4.17
CA GLN A 209 -0.18 3.15 4.30
C GLN A 209 0.12 2.65 5.75
N VAL A 210 0.59 1.42 6.10
CA VAL A 210 1.79 0.57 5.84
C VAL A 210 1.91 -0.15 4.47
N SER A 211 2.84 0.23 3.60
CA SER A 211 3.13 -0.52 2.36
C SER A 211 4.08 -1.71 2.63
N GLY A 212 4.00 -2.90 2.03
CA GLY A 212 3.06 -3.48 1.06
C GLY A 212 3.31 -5.00 0.92
N TYR A 213 2.25 -5.81 0.91
CA TYR A 213 2.36 -7.28 0.96
C TYR A 213 2.00 -7.87 -0.41
N HIS A 214 2.49 -9.08 -0.71
CA HIS A 214 2.30 -9.70 -2.04
C HIS A 214 1.81 -11.14 -1.86
N PHE A 215 0.77 -11.49 -2.62
CA PHE A 215 0.14 -12.82 -2.54
C PHE A 215 0.06 -13.44 -3.92
N PHE A 216 0.52 -14.68 -4.01
CA PHE A 216 0.46 -15.49 -5.21
C PHE A 216 -0.78 -16.39 -5.15
N MET A 217 -1.55 -16.44 -6.23
CA MET A 217 -2.76 -17.27 -6.36
C MET A 217 -2.76 -18.08 -7.67
N PRO A 218 -2.10 -19.23 -7.78
CA PRO A 218 -2.56 -20.24 -8.71
C PRO A 218 -3.74 -20.99 -8.09
N SER A 219 -4.95 -20.52 -8.39
CA SER A 219 -6.05 -21.47 -8.55
C SER A 219 -6.26 -21.68 -10.04
N LYS A 220 -6.27 -22.95 -10.47
CA LYS A 220 -6.80 -23.29 -11.79
C LYS A 220 -8.23 -22.76 -11.81
N ILE A 221 -8.48 -21.75 -12.63
CA ILE A 221 -9.84 -21.40 -13.01
C ILE A 221 -10.38 -22.65 -13.70
N GLY A 222 -11.23 -23.39 -13.00
CA GLY A 222 -12.06 -24.41 -13.62
C GLY A 222 -12.87 -23.71 -14.69
N LEU A 223 -12.70 -24.17 -15.94
CA LEU A 223 -13.66 -23.94 -17.01
C LEU A 223 -15.05 -24.45 -16.59
#